data_AF-A0A316S9E2-F1
#
_entry.id   AF-A0A316S9E2-F1
#
_cell.length_a   1.000
_cell.length_b   1.000
_cell.length_c   1.000
_cell.angle_alpha   90.00
_cell.angle_beta   90.00
_cell.angle_gamma   90.00
#
_symmetry.space_group_name_H-M   'P 1'
#
loop_
_entity.id
_entity.type
_entity.pdbx_description
1 polymer ?
#
loop_
_entity_poly.entity_id
_entity_poly.type
_entity_poly.pdbx_seq_one_letter_code
_entity_poly.pdbx_strand_id
1 'polypeptide(L)'
;MGLWNKFPFTNFHEVNTDWIISEVKNALNRMDTLEDKTEADLLALAKQIVGIQEDVDGKLNNIDATIAQKAAEEVQRLVNEGRFDELITPALEQLSKDLQDKIDSATTVSNKALVNTNKIQYLNTLANKNILIIGDSNSDESYTGSGKITKHWTTELKNIINSKASGNSTTIVNNSKAGSKMTHAIDTLTAINKTTTRYDIIIIMLGTNDYGGMTDYAQFRTNLASVAGLLQPHVTAKGCQVYMVSPPKRSLAQRDVPNHIPLVVYAREIANTCKQWGFHFIDAWCKIPELNVENTESRNKWLADGSLHFSDVFAPIYAEWILSYITSEKGDDIGDYYEEYRGACMTPMFSNTNNFEYDATRSSIKVGSKKHFISVNGKLKQGGGDTTGIQPIMNVPAWLVGAGNIAVLDAMWTSYSRGAAVEKAAVFINNPGKKMYADITGNTSTGKTYTITGNVEVSP
;
A
#
# COMPACT_ATOMS: atom_id res chain seq x y z
N MET A 1 -40.46 -40.75 -100.71
CA MET A 1 -39.45 -41.57 -101.42
C MET A 1 -38.21 -40.70 -101.60
N GLY A 2 -37.00 -41.04 -101.19
CA GLY A 2 -36.51 -42.28 -100.58
C GLY A 2 -35.27 -41.97 -99.74
N LEU A 3 -35.30 -42.48 -98.51
CA LEU A 3 -34.17 -42.58 -97.56
C LEU A 3 -33.14 -43.65 -98.00
N TRP A 4 -33.10 -43.98 -99.29
CA TRP A 4 -32.45 -45.19 -99.84
C TRP A 4 -31.46 -44.92 -100.99
N ASN A 5 -31.19 -43.65 -101.35
CA ASN A 5 -30.30 -43.31 -102.47
C ASN A 5 -28.84 -42.98 -102.07
N LYS A 6 -28.39 -43.35 -100.85
CA LYS A 6 -26.99 -43.18 -100.42
C LYS A 6 -26.18 -44.47 -100.28
N PHE A 7 -26.75 -45.62 -100.63
CA PHE A 7 -26.01 -46.88 -100.64
C PHE A 7 -25.88 -47.42 -102.06
N PRO A 8 -24.66 -47.51 -102.62
CA PRO A 8 -24.43 -48.25 -103.84
C PRO A 8 -24.59 -49.74 -103.53
N PHE A 9 -25.67 -50.34 -104.05
CA PHE A 9 -25.85 -51.79 -104.01
C PHE A 9 -24.83 -52.43 -104.97
N THR A 10 -23.79 -53.09 -104.43
CA THR A 10 -23.23 -54.38 -104.90
C THR A 10 -21.99 -54.81 -104.09
N ASN A 11 -21.97 -56.08 -103.64
CA ASN A 11 -20.95 -56.83 -102.88
C ASN A 11 -20.52 -56.31 -101.49
N PHE A 12 -21.16 -56.89 -100.47
CA PHE A 12 -21.20 -56.47 -99.07
C PHE A 12 -19.93 -56.65 -98.21
N HIS A 13 -18.79 -57.08 -98.76
CA HIS A 13 -17.61 -57.41 -97.95
C HIS A 13 -16.35 -56.57 -98.21
N GLU A 14 -16.26 -55.82 -99.31
CA GLU A 14 -15.02 -55.06 -99.62
C GLU A 14 -15.23 -53.54 -99.81
N VAL A 15 -16.39 -53.08 -100.31
CA VAL A 15 -16.59 -51.66 -100.66
C VAL A 15 -17.01 -50.77 -99.49
N ASN A 16 -17.46 -51.34 -98.36
CA ASN A 16 -17.95 -50.56 -97.22
C ASN A 16 -16.82 -50.08 -96.30
N THR A 17 -15.71 -50.82 -96.25
CA THR A 17 -14.60 -50.52 -95.35
C THR A 17 -13.82 -49.28 -95.81
N ASP A 18 -13.56 -49.12 -97.11
CA ASP A 18 -12.80 -47.99 -97.64
C ASP A 18 -13.54 -46.65 -97.48
N TRP A 19 -14.86 -46.63 -97.67
CA TRP A 19 -15.67 -45.43 -97.43
C TRP A 19 -15.72 -45.07 -95.93
N ILE A 20 -15.91 -46.07 -95.04
CA ILE A 20 -15.87 -45.85 -93.60
C ILE A 20 -14.49 -45.35 -93.15
N ILE A 21 -13.39 -45.93 -93.67
CA ILE A 21 -12.03 -45.47 -93.39
C ILE A 21 -11.81 -44.03 -93.88
N SER A 22 -12.33 -43.67 -95.05
CA SER A 22 -12.29 -42.31 -95.59
C SER A 22 -13.01 -41.31 -94.67
N GLU A 23 -14.22 -41.63 -94.23
CA GLU A 23 -14.99 -40.75 -93.33
C GLU A 23 -14.34 -40.64 -91.94
N VAL A 24 -13.79 -41.73 -91.41
CA VAL A 24 -13.02 -41.69 -90.14
C VAL A 24 -11.75 -40.84 -90.29
N LYS A 25 -11.02 -40.95 -91.41
CA LYS A 25 -9.85 -40.10 -91.68
C LYS A 25 -10.23 -38.63 -91.83
N ASN A 26 -11.34 -38.32 -92.50
CA ASN A 26 -11.83 -36.95 -92.60
C ASN A 26 -12.28 -36.40 -91.23
N ALA A 27 -12.89 -37.23 -90.39
CA ALA A 27 -13.24 -36.86 -89.02
C ALA A 27 -11.99 -36.60 -88.16
N LEU A 28 -10.97 -37.44 -88.25
CA LEU A 28 -9.68 -37.25 -87.58
C LEU A 28 -8.99 -35.96 -88.03
N ASN A 29 -8.88 -35.73 -89.35
CA ASN A 29 -8.29 -34.49 -89.87
C ASN A 29 -9.04 -33.24 -89.41
N ARG A 30 -10.38 -33.32 -89.28
CA ARG A 30 -11.21 -32.22 -88.74
C ARG A 30 -11.04 -32.03 -87.23
N MET A 31 -10.76 -33.11 -86.49
CA MET A 31 -10.41 -33.03 -85.08
C MET A 31 -9.03 -32.41 -84.89
N ASP A 32 -8.02 -32.84 -85.64
CA ASP A 32 -6.67 -32.28 -85.58
C ASP A 32 -6.68 -30.77 -85.90
N THR A 33 -7.43 -30.35 -86.93
CA THR A 33 -7.59 -28.91 -87.24
C THR A 33 -8.38 -28.13 -86.20
N LEU A 34 -9.31 -28.77 -85.47
CA LEU A 34 -9.99 -28.14 -84.34
C LEU A 34 -9.03 -27.97 -83.16
N GLU A 35 -8.18 -28.96 -82.89
CA GLU A 35 -7.17 -28.93 -81.85
C GLU A 35 -6.15 -27.80 -82.12
N ASP A 36 -5.59 -27.75 -83.33
CA ASP A 36 -4.67 -26.68 -83.76
C ASP A 36 -5.29 -25.28 -83.63
N LYS A 37 -6.57 -25.15 -84.02
CA LYS A 37 -7.27 -23.86 -83.94
C LYS A 37 -7.55 -23.47 -82.48
N THR A 38 -7.92 -24.43 -81.64
CA THR A 38 -8.17 -24.19 -80.22
C THR A 38 -6.88 -23.81 -79.49
N GLU A 39 -5.76 -24.46 -79.83
CA GLU A 39 -4.45 -24.13 -79.29
C GLU A 39 -4.00 -22.72 -79.74
N ALA A 40 -4.20 -22.37 -81.00
CA ALA A 40 -3.91 -21.03 -81.52
C ALA A 40 -4.75 -19.93 -80.85
N ASP A 41 -6.05 -20.17 -80.66
CA ASP A 41 -6.96 -19.23 -79.99
C ASP A 41 -6.60 -19.07 -78.49
N LEU A 42 -6.25 -20.16 -77.80
CA LEU A 42 -5.76 -20.12 -76.41
C LEU A 42 -4.45 -19.34 -76.29
N LEU A 43 -3.52 -19.53 -77.24
CA LEU A 43 -2.24 -18.80 -77.26
C LEU A 43 -2.45 -17.30 -77.52
N ALA A 44 -3.40 -16.95 -78.38
CA ALA A 44 -3.76 -15.55 -78.64
C ALA A 44 -4.39 -14.90 -77.40
N LEU A 45 -5.27 -15.62 -76.69
CA LEU A 45 -5.86 -15.15 -75.43
C LEU A 45 -4.78 -14.96 -74.35
N ALA A 46 -3.85 -15.90 -74.22
CA ALA A 46 -2.75 -15.81 -73.27
C ALA A 46 -1.87 -14.57 -73.52
N LYS A 47 -1.56 -14.26 -74.79
CA LYS A 47 -0.81 -13.03 -75.14
C LYS A 47 -1.57 -11.76 -74.78
N GLN A 48 -2.89 -11.72 -74.97
CA GLN A 48 -3.71 -10.58 -74.57
C GLN A 48 -3.74 -10.41 -73.04
N ILE A 49 -3.84 -11.51 -72.29
CA ILE A 49 -3.82 -11.49 -70.82
C ILE A 49 -2.49 -10.94 -70.31
N VAL A 50 -1.36 -11.38 -70.87
CA VAL A 50 -0.03 -10.87 -70.49
C VAL A 50 0.08 -9.37 -70.77
N GLY A 51 -0.36 -8.90 -71.94
CA GLY A 51 -0.34 -7.46 -72.26
C GLY A 51 -1.21 -6.59 -71.34
N ILE A 52 -2.37 -7.10 -70.92
CA ILE A 52 -3.23 -6.43 -69.93
C ILE A 52 -2.54 -6.39 -68.56
N GLN A 53 -1.89 -7.49 -68.17
CA GLN A 53 -1.19 -7.58 -66.89
C GLN A 53 -0.01 -6.60 -66.82
N GLU A 54 0.77 -6.48 -67.89
CA GLU A 54 1.86 -5.50 -68.00
C GLU A 54 1.35 -4.04 -67.95
N ASP A 55 0.23 -3.71 -68.59
CA ASP A 55 -0.37 -2.38 -68.54
C ASP A 55 -0.93 -2.04 -67.14
N VAL A 56 -1.54 -3.02 -66.46
CA VAL A 56 -2.03 -2.86 -65.08
C VAL A 56 -0.87 -2.66 -64.11
N ASP A 57 0.18 -3.46 -64.21
CA ASP A 57 1.38 -3.32 -63.35
C ASP A 57 2.08 -1.98 -63.60
N GLY A 58 2.17 -1.55 -64.86
CA GLY A 58 2.70 -0.23 -65.21
C GLY A 58 1.88 0.93 -64.64
N LYS A 59 0.55 0.82 -64.61
CA LYS A 59 -0.33 1.82 -64.00
C LYS A 59 -0.25 1.81 -62.47
N LEU A 60 -0.21 0.65 -61.84
CA LEU A 60 -0.09 0.52 -60.39
C LEU A 60 1.22 1.10 -59.86
N ASN A 61 2.34 0.82 -60.52
CA ASN A 61 3.66 1.33 -60.12
C ASN A 61 3.76 2.87 -60.18
N ASN A 62 2.93 3.52 -60.99
CA ASN A 62 2.92 4.99 -61.13
C ASN A 62 1.98 5.70 -60.16
N ILE A 63 1.10 4.98 -59.45
CA ILE A 63 0.16 5.57 -58.50
C ILE A 63 0.88 6.07 -57.25
N ASP A 64 1.81 5.29 -56.68
CA ASP A 64 2.55 5.68 -55.48
C ASP A 64 3.39 6.94 -55.71
N ALA A 65 4.06 7.03 -56.86
CA ALA A 65 4.81 8.20 -57.27
C ALA A 65 3.91 9.43 -57.45
N THR A 66 2.73 9.25 -58.03
CA THR A 66 1.75 10.34 -58.23
C THR A 66 1.17 10.83 -56.90
N ILE A 67 0.87 9.93 -55.97
CA ILE A 67 0.37 10.28 -54.63
C ILE A 67 1.44 11.04 -53.85
N ALA A 68 2.69 10.56 -53.85
CA ALA A 68 3.81 11.22 -53.18
C ALA A 68 4.06 12.62 -53.76
N GLN A 69 4.02 12.77 -55.08
CA GLN A 69 4.18 14.07 -55.74
C GLN A 69 3.06 15.05 -55.36
N LYS A 70 1.79 14.62 -55.43
CA LYS A 70 0.65 15.48 -55.06
C LYS A 70 0.67 15.87 -53.58
N ALA A 71 1.09 14.97 -52.69
CA ALA A 71 1.26 15.29 -51.28
C ALA A 71 2.36 16.34 -51.06
N ALA A 72 3.49 16.24 -51.77
CA ALA A 72 4.57 17.22 -51.69
C ALA A 72 4.15 18.61 -52.23
N GLU A 73 3.42 18.64 -53.35
CA GLU A 73 2.86 19.87 -53.92
C GLU A 73 1.89 20.56 -52.96
N GLU A 74 1.00 19.80 -52.31
CA GLU A 74 0.04 20.33 -51.35
C GLU A 74 0.71 20.85 -50.07
N VAL A 75 1.72 20.15 -49.57
CA VAL A 75 2.56 20.62 -48.45
C VAL A 75 3.24 21.94 -48.81
N GLN A 76 3.86 22.02 -49.99
CA GLN A 76 4.52 23.24 -50.44
C GLN A 76 3.54 24.41 -50.62
N ARG A 77 2.33 24.13 -51.13
CA ARG A 77 1.25 25.11 -51.27
C ARG A 77 0.86 25.68 -49.91
N LEU A 78 0.61 24.84 -48.91
CA LEU A 78 0.21 25.25 -47.57
C LEU A 78 1.32 26.00 -46.83
N VAL A 79 2.59 25.64 -47.03
CA VAL A 79 3.75 26.40 -46.53
C VAL A 79 3.80 27.80 -47.14
N ASN A 80 3.66 27.91 -48.46
CA ASN A 80 3.70 29.19 -49.16
C ASN A 80 2.52 30.11 -48.80
N GLU A 81 1.36 29.53 -48.46
CA GLU A 81 0.17 30.25 -47.98
C GLU A 81 0.23 30.64 -46.49
N GLY A 82 1.28 30.24 -45.75
CA GLY A 82 1.38 30.47 -44.31
C GLY A 82 0.37 29.68 -43.48
N ARG A 83 -0.19 28.59 -44.03
CA ARG A 83 -1.25 27.74 -43.44
C ARG A 83 -0.70 26.39 -42.98
N PHE A 84 0.59 26.33 -42.67
CA PHE A 84 1.27 25.10 -42.25
C PHE A 84 0.67 24.50 -40.97
N ASP A 85 0.09 25.36 -40.12
CA ASP A 85 -0.61 24.97 -38.90
C ASP A 85 -1.80 24.03 -39.17
N GLU A 86 -2.40 24.06 -40.37
CA GLU A 86 -3.49 23.16 -40.75
C GLU A 86 -3.04 21.72 -41.00
N LEU A 87 -1.76 21.48 -41.27
CA LEU A 87 -1.16 20.15 -41.36
C LEU A 87 -0.62 19.68 -40.00
N ILE A 88 0.02 20.59 -39.27
CA ILE A 88 0.70 20.25 -38.01
C ILE A 88 -0.30 20.03 -36.88
N THR A 89 -1.33 20.87 -36.74
CA THR A 89 -2.24 20.81 -35.59
C THR A 89 -2.98 19.48 -35.51
N PRO A 90 -3.63 18.98 -36.58
CA PRO A 90 -4.31 17.69 -36.53
C PRO A 90 -3.34 16.52 -36.31
N ALA A 91 -2.13 16.59 -36.87
CA ALA A 91 -1.11 15.56 -36.68
C ALA A 91 -0.59 15.52 -35.23
N LEU A 92 -0.39 16.68 -34.59
CA LEU A 92 -0.01 16.78 -33.19
C LEU A 92 -1.15 16.34 -32.26
N GLU A 93 -2.39 16.71 -32.55
CA GLU A 93 -3.57 16.27 -31.80
C GLU A 93 -3.73 14.73 -31.86
N GLN A 94 -3.58 14.16 -33.06
CA GLN A 94 -3.63 12.71 -33.24
C GLN A 94 -2.48 12.01 -32.53
N LEU A 95 -1.24 12.54 -32.62
CA LEU A 95 -0.09 11.99 -31.91
C LEU A 95 -0.29 12.04 -30.38
N SER A 96 -0.81 13.16 -29.85
CA SER A 96 -1.11 13.31 -28.42
C SER A 96 -2.16 12.30 -27.98
N LYS A 97 -3.21 12.08 -28.78
CA LYS A 97 -4.24 11.09 -28.50
C LYS A 97 -3.68 9.68 -28.51
N ASP A 98 -2.91 9.31 -29.54
CA ASP A 98 -2.28 8.00 -29.65
C ASP A 98 -1.32 7.73 -28.48
N LEU A 99 -0.60 8.77 -28.01
CA LEU A 99 0.25 8.66 -26.82
C LEU A 99 -0.57 8.39 -25.57
N GLN A 100 -1.67 9.13 -25.37
CA GLN A 100 -2.54 8.96 -24.21
C GLN A 100 -3.19 7.58 -24.20
N ASP A 101 -3.72 7.13 -25.34
CA ASP A 101 -4.32 5.79 -25.49
C ASP A 101 -3.30 4.67 -25.20
N LYS A 102 -2.04 4.86 -25.62
CA LYS A 102 -0.94 3.93 -25.29
C LYS A 102 -0.59 3.95 -23.80
N ILE A 103 -0.56 5.11 -23.16
CA ILE A 103 -0.31 5.24 -21.71
C ILE A 103 -1.43 4.57 -20.91
N ASP A 104 -2.69 4.81 -21.28
CA ASP A 104 -3.86 4.23 -20.61
C ASP A 104 -3.89 2.70 -20.77
N SER A 105 -3.55 2.22 -21.98
CA SER A 105 -3.38 0.79 -22.27
C SER A 105 -2.25 0.16 -21.46
N ALA A 106 -1.07 0.81 -21.41
CA ALA A 106 0.08 0.33 -20.64
C ALA A 106 -0.21 0.29 -19.13
N THR A 107 -0.90 1.31 -18.61
CA THR A 107 -1.37 1.36 -17.21
C THR A 107 -2.31 0.20 -16.90
N THR A 108 -3.26 -0.06 -17.81
CA THR A 108 -4.22 -1.16 -17.67
C THR A 108 -3.52 -2.53 -17.68
N VAL A 109 -2.56 -2.74 -18.60
CA VAL A 109 -1.78 -3.98 -18.69
C VAL A 109 -0.90 -4.16 -17.45
N SER A 110 -0.23 -3.11 -16.99
CA SER A 110 0.60 -3.13 -15.78
C SER A 110 -0.21 -3.47 -14.54
N ASN A 111 -1.40 -2.87 -14.37
CA ASN A 111 -2.32 -3.21 -13.28
C ASN A 111 -2.79 -4.67 -13.34
N LYS A 112 -3.12 -5.19 -14.53
CA LYS A 112 -3.49 -6.60 -14.72
C LYS A 112 -2.33 -7.54 -14.40
N ALA A 113 -1.11 -7.21 -14.82
CA ALA A 113 0.09 -7.97 -14.52
C ALA A 113 0.38 -7.98 -13.02
N LEU A 114 0.28 -6.84 -12.33
CA LEU A 114 0.43 -6.72 -10.88
C LEU A 114 -0.59 -7.59 -10.14
N VAL A 115 -1.86 -7.55 -10.55
CA VAL A 115 -2.92 -8.41 -9.98
C VAL A 115 -2.60 -9.89 -10.18
N ASN A 116 -2.10 -10.29 -11.35
CA ASN A 116 -1.76 -11.69 -11.64
C ASN A 116 -0.51 -12.17 -10.87
N THR A 117 0.55 -11.35 -10.78
CA THR A 117 1.73 -11.65 -9.98
C THR A 117 1.36 -11.79 -8.50
N ASN A 118 0.55 -10.87 -7.97
CA ASN A 118 0.06 -10.93 -6.60
C ASN A 118 -0.81 -12.17 -6.35
N LYS A 119 -1.65 -12.58 -7.32
CA LYS A 119 -2.43 -13.84 -7.24
C LYS A 119 -1.53 -15.07 -7.14
N ILE A 120 -0.48 -15.16 -7.97
CA ILE A 120 0.45 -16.31 -7.99
C ILE A 120 1.31 -16.36 -6.72
N GLN A 121 1.78 -15.21 -6.23
CA GLN A 121 2.58 -15.13 -5.01
C GLN A 121 1.74 -15.50 -3.77
N TYR A 122 0.50 -15.00 -3.70
CA TYR A 122 -0.48 -15.37 -2.66
C TYR A 122 -0.79 -16.87 -2.63
N LEU A 123 -1.08 -17.48 -3.80
CA LEU A 123 -1.45 -18.89 -3.92
C LEU A 123 -0.37 -19.84 -3.36
N ASN A 124 0.90 -19.47 -3.44
CA ASN A 124 1.99 -20.28 -2.93
C ASN A 124 2.27 -20.03 -1.43
N THR A 125 2.31 -18.77 -1.00
CA THR A 125 2.66 -18.43 0.40
C THR A 125 1.56 -18.83 1.38
N LEU A 126 0.30 -18.58 1.02
CA LEU A 126 -0.85 -18.80 1.89
C LEU A 126 -1.62 -20.07 1.57
N ALA A 127 -1.08 -21.02 0.80
CA ALA A 127 -1.75 -22.31 0.61
C ALA A 127 -1.67 -23.18 1.88
N ASN A 128 -2.81 -23.72 2.30
CA ASN A 128 -2.95 -24.70 3.37
C ASN A 128 -2.39 -24.24 4.73
N LYS A 129 -2.49 -22.93 5.01
CA LYS A 129 -2.05 -22.30 6.25
C LYS A 129 -3.21 -22.17 7.24
N ASN A 130 -2.92 -22.34 8.52
CA ASN A 130 -3.86 -22.00 9.58
C ASN A 130 -3.51 -20.63 10.15
N ILE A 131 -4.42 -19.67 10.02
CA ILE A 131 -4.25 -18.28 10.43
C ILE A 131 -5.13 -17.99 11.64
N LEU A 132 -4.55 -17.42 12.68
CA LEU A 132 -5.27 -16.90 13.85
C LEU A 132 -5.23 -15.37 13.84
N ILE A 133 -6.38 -14.75 14.04
CA ILE A 133 -6.50 -13.31 14.26
C ILE A 133 -6.98 -13.09 15.69
N ILE A 134 -6.25 -12.26 16.45
CA ILE A 134 -6.65 -11.78 17.78
C ILE A 134 -6.67 -10.26 17.73
N GLY A 135 -7.83 -9.65 17.94
CA GLY A 135 -7.95 -8.20 17.91
C GLY A 135 -9.08 -7.64 18.75
N ASP A 136 -9.28 -6.33 18.59
CA ASP A 136 -10.33 -5.58 19.27
C ASP A 136 -11.57 -5.36 18.38
N SER A 137 -12.31 -4.27 18.60
CA SER A 137 -13.52 -3.92 17.85
C SER A 137 -13.27 -3.65 16.36
N ASN A 138 -12.05 -3.30 15.94
CA ASN A 138 -11.73 -3.19 14.51
C ASN A 138 -11.67 -4.55 13.81
N SER A 139 -11.42 -5.62 14.56
CA SER A 139 -11.21 -6.98 14.02
C SER A 139 -12.33 -7.95 14.41
N ASP A 140 -13.21 -7.58 15.33
CA ASP A 140 -14.36 -8.37 15.76
C ASP A 140 -15.49 -8.30 14.72
N GLU A 141 -15.79 -9.44 14.08
CA GLU A 141 -16.82 -9.59 13.05
C GLU A 141 -18.26 -9.45 13.57
N SER A 142 -18.44 -9.43 14.90
CA SER A 142 -19.73 -9.17 15.54
C SER A 142 -19.93 -7.70 15.90
N TYR A 143 -18.89 -6.86 15.76
CA TYR A 143 -18.95 -5.46 16.17
C TYR A 143 -19.68 -4.59 15.13
N THR A 144 -20.95 -4.31 15.36
CA THR A 144 -21.75 -3.44 14.46
C THR A 144 -21.65 -1.94 14.81
N GLY A 145 -21.00 -1.61 15.94
CA GLY A 145 -20.89 -0.25 16.45
C GLY A 145 -22.26 0.41 16.66
N SER A 146 -22.50 1.53 15.97
CA SER A 146 -23.79 2.25 15.94
C SER A 146 -24.72 1.83 14.79
N GLY A 147 -24.54 0.61 14.26
CA GLY A 147 -25.27 0.10 13.09
C GLY A 147 -24.71 0.57 11.74
N LYS A 148 -23.54 1.22 11.74
CA LYS A 148 -22.87 1.77 10.54
C LYS A 148 -21.81 0.86 9.94
N ILE A 149 -21.45 -0.22 10.64
CA ILE A 149 -20.41 -1.17 10.22
C ILE A 149 -21.12 -2.46 9.84
N THR A 150 -21.01 -2.82 8.56
CA THR A 150 -21.52 -4.09 8.01
C THR A 150 -20.41 -4.91 7.36
N LYS A 151 -19.24 -4.32 7.12
CA LYS A 151 -18.06 -4.99 6.57
C LYS A 151 -16.88 -4.89 7.52
N HIS A 152 -16.21 -6.01 7.72
CA HIS A 152 -15.04 -6.14 8.57
C HIS A 152 -13.83 -6.54 7.75
N TRP A 153 -12.66 -5.97 8.04
CA TRP A 153 -11.45 -6.28 7.28
C TRP A 153 -11.06 -7.75 7.39
N THR A 154 -11.39 -8.43 8.50
CA THR A 154 -11.16 -9.86 8.67
C THR A 154 -12.06 -10.70 7.77
N THR A 155 -13.32 -10.29 7.59
CA THR A 155 -14.25 -10.91 6.63
C THR A 155 -13.79 -10.66 5.20
N GLU A 156 -13.38 -9.43 4.87
CA GLU A 156 -12.85 -9.13 3.54
C GLU A 156 -11.54 -9.88 3.26
N LEU A 157 -10.66 -10.02 4.25
CA LEU A 157 -9.45 -10.83 4.13
C LEU A 157 -9.80 -12.30 3.83
N LYS A 158 -10.78 -12.88 4.55
CA LYS A 158 -11.30 -14.23 4.27
C LYS A 158 -11.84 -14.33 2.84
N ASN A 159 -12.63 -13.35 2.40
CA ASN A 159 -13.20 -13.32 1.05
C ASN A 159 -12.11 -13.24 -0.03
N ILE A 160 -11.10 -12.41 0.16
CA ILE A 160 -9.97 -12.27 -0.76
C ILE A 160 -9.20 -13.59 -0.85
N ILE A 161 -8.91 -14.20 0.30
CA ILE A 161 -8.17 -15.46 0.38
C ILE A 161 -8.96 -16.59 -0.31
N ASN A 162 -10.25 -16.73 0.00
CA ASN A 162 -11.10 -17.77 -0.58
C ASN A 162 -11.35 -17.58 -2.08
N SER A 163 -11.58 -16.34 -2.54
CA SER A 163 -11.88 -16.04 -3.95
C SER A 163 -10.65 -16.17 -4.86
N LYS A 164 -9.45 -15.86 -4.37
CA LYS A 164 -8.21 -15.94 -5.15
C LYS A 164 -7.60 -17.35 -5.18
N ALA A 165 -8.13 -18.30 -4.38
CA ALA A 165 -7.61 -19.67 -4.28
C ALA A 165 -8.70 -20.73 -4.02
N SER A 166 -9.62 -20.89 -4.97
CA SER A 166 -10.63 -21.96 -4.93
C SER A 166 -9.95 -23.35 -4.98
N GLY A 167 -9.69 -23.95 -3.82
CA GLY A 167 -8.93 -25.21 -3.66
C GLY A 167 -7.83 -25.16 -2.59
N ASN A 168 -7.53 -23.97 -2.06
CA ASN A 168 -6.66 -23.78 -0.91
C ASN A 168 -7.38 -24.21 0.38
N SER A 169 -6.75 -25.05 1.22
CA SER A 169 -7.29 -25.47 2.52
C SER A 169 -6.97 -24.50 3.67
N THR A 170 -6.64 -23.24 3.37
CA THR A 170 -6.31 -22.23 4.38
C THR A 170 -7.51 -21.92 5.24
N THR A 171 -7.27 -21.94 6.54
CA THR A 171 -8.29 -21.65 7.54
C THR A 171 -7.95 -20.35 8.26
N ILE A 172 -8.96 -19.54 8.52
CA ILE A 172 -8.80 -18.29 9.28
C ILE A 172 -9.74 -18.35 10.48
N VAL A 173 -9.16 -18.43 11.66
CA VAL A 173 -9.86 -18.38 12.95
C VAL A 173 -9.75 -16.95 13.47
N ASN A 174 -10.89 -16.28 13.60
CA ASN A 174 -10.95 -14.95 14.19
C ASN A 174 -11.42 -15.05 15.65
N ASN A 175 -10.53 -14.75 16.60
CA ASN A 175 -10.79 -14.68 18.04
C ASN A 175 -10.77 -13.23 18.55
N SER A 176 -11.05 -12.27 17.67
CA SER A 176 -11.16 -10.86 18.05
C SER A 176 -12.42 -10.61 18.87
N LYS A 177 -12.35 -9.64 19.78
CA LYS A 177 -13.48 -9.25 20.63
C LYS A 177 -13.47 -7.76 20.91
N ALA A 178 -14.59 -7.10 20.72
CA ALA A 178 -14.74 -5.67 20.95
C ALA A 178 -14.37 -5.26 22.39
N GLY A 179 -13.66 -4.13 22.52
CA GLY A 179 -13.18 -3.63 23.81
C GLY A 179 -11.95 -4.36 24.39
N SER A 180 -11.43 -5.37 23.70
CA SER A 180 -10.30 -6.16 24.18
C SER A 180 -9.00 -5.36 24.27
N LYS A 181 -8.27 -5.64 25.34
CA LYS A 181 -6.90 -5.21 25.63
C LYS A 181 -5.92 -6.34 25.37
N MET A 182 -4.61 -6.08 25.51
CA MET A 182 -3.56 -7.10 25.36
C MET A 182 -3.77 -8.34 26.25
N THR A 183 -4.44 -8.22 27.40
CA THR A 183 -4.81 -9.36 28.26
C THR A 183 -5.69 -10.39 27.56
N HIS A 184 -6.53 -9.98 26.61
CA HIS A 184 -7.34 -10.91 25.81
C HIS A 184 -6.48 -11.85 24.96
N ALA A 185 -5.35 -11.36 24.44
CA ALA A 185 -4.40 -12.23 23.74
C ALA A 185 -3.76 -13.24 24.70
N ILE A 186 -3.46 -12.85 25.93
CA ILE A 186 -2.94 -13.75 26.97
C ILE A 186 -3.95 -14.88 27.23
N ASP A 187 -5.22 -14.53 27.47
CA ASP A 187 -6.28 -15.51 27.76
C ASP A 187 -6.51 -16.45 26.57
N THR A 188 -6.59 -15.90 25.36
CA THR A 188 -6.81 -16.65 24.12
C THR A 188 -5.65 -17.62 23.84
N LEU A 189 -4.41 -17.14 23.89
CA LEU A 189 -3.24 -17.98 23.64
C LEU A 189 -3.05 -19.02 24.74
N THR A 190 -3.34 -18.68 26.01
CA THR A 190 -3.32 -19.65 27.11
C THR A 190 -4.32 -20.78 26.87
N ALA A 191 -5.54 -20.46 26.43
CA ALA A 191 -6.55 -21.46 26.10
C ALA A 191 -6.11 -22.34 24.91
N ILE A 192 -5.58 -21.73 23.85
CA ILE A 192 -5.11 -22.44 22.65
C ILE A 192 -3.93 -23.36 22.99
N ASN A 193 -2.98 -22.92 23.81
CA ASN A 193 -1.80 -23.69 24.19
C ASN A 193 -2.12 -24.93 25.04
N LYS A 194 -3.32 -24.99 25.67
CA LYS A 194 -3.83 -26.21 26.32
C LYS A 194 -4.26 -27.28 25.31
N THR A 195 -4.40 -26.91 24.03
CA THR A 195 -4.74 -27.82 22.93
C THR A 195 -3.50 -28.17 22.10
N THR A 196 -3.67 -29.11 21.17
CA THR A 196 -2.65 -29.45 20.16
C THR A 196 -2.68 -28.54 18.93
N THR A 197 -3.63 -27.60 18.85
CA THR A 197 -3.78 -26.70 17.70
C THR A 197 -2.58 -25.77 17.59
N ARG A 198 -1.98 -25.69 16.40
CA ARG A 198 -0.90 -24.74 16.08
C ARG A 198 -1.23 -24.02 14.78
N TYR A 199 -0.87 -22.74 14.75
CA TYR A 199 -1.11 -21.84 13.63
C TYR A 199 0.19 -21.60 12.89
N ASP A 200 0.09 -21.40 11.58
CA ASP A 200 1.19 -21.02 10.72
C ASP A 200 1.39 -19.50 10.70
N ILE A 201 0.32 -18.73 10.94
CA ILE A 201 0.33 -17.27 11.00
C ILE A 201 -0.54 -16.81 12.17
N ILE A 202 -0.05 -15.88 12.99
CA ILE A 202 -0.82 -15.23 14.05
C ILE A 202 -0.75 -13.73 13.85
N ILE A 203 -1.90 -13.06 13.79
CA ILE A 203 -2.02 -11.60 13.68
C ILE A 203 -2.64 -11.06 14.97
N ILE A 204 -1.94 -10.17 15.65
CA ILE A 204 -2.41 -9.50 16.86
C ILE A 204 -2.60 -8.01 16.59
N MET A 205 -3.84 -7.52 16.69
CA MET A 205 -4.19 -6.10 16.56
C MET A 205 -4.88 -5.63 17.84
N LEU A 206 -4.07 -5.29 18.85
CA LEU A 206 -4.50 -4.86 20.18
C LEU A 206 -3.62 -3.70 20.66
N GLY A 207 -4.06 -2.98 21.69
CA GLY A 207 -3.35 -1.85 22.28
C GLY A 207 -4.14 -0.54 22.24
N THR A 208 -5.12 -0.41 21.34
CA THR A 208 -6.01 0.75 21.30
C THR A 208 -6.83 0.88 22.59
N ASN A 209 -7.41 -0.21 23.08
CA ASN A 209 -8.16 -0.20 24.33
C ASN A 209 -7.26 -0.20 25.57
N ASP A 210 -5.98 -0.62 25.45
CA ASP A 210 -5.00 -0.44 26.51
C ASP A 210 -4.76 1.06 26.75
N TYR A 211 -4.54 1.81 25.67
CA TYR A 211 -4.51 3.28 25.71
C TYR A 211 -5.84 3.87 26.22
N GLY A 212 -6.97 3.43 25.62
CA GLY A 212 -8.31 3.92 25.95
C GLY A 212 -8.71 3.70 27.42
N GLY A 213 -8.23 2.59 28.00
CA GLY A 213 -8.43 2.23 29.39
C GLY A 213 -7.24 2.52 30.29
N MET A 214 -6.30 3.37 29.84
CA MET A 214 -5.13 3.85 30.59
C MET A 214 -4.32 2.74 31.27
N THR A 215 -4.09 1.62 30.57
CA THR A 215 -3.27 0.52 31.08
C THR A 215 -1.88 1.06 31.44
N ASP A 216 -1.46 0.87 32.69
CA ASP A 216 -0.15 1.30 33.17
C ASP A 216 0.99 0.77 32.26
N TYR A 217 2.04 1.58 32.10
CA TYR A 217 3.16 1.26 31.23
C TYR A 217 3.89 -0.04 31.62
N ALA A 218 4.15 -0.25 32.91
CA ALA A 218 4.82 -1.47 33.38
C ALA A 218 3.91 -2.70 33.21
N GLN A 219 2.61 -2.54 33.44
CA GLN A 219 1.63 -3.59 33.18
C GLN A 219 1.57 -3.94 31.69
N PHE A 220 1.56 -2.95 30.79
CA PHE A 220 1.52 -3.19 29.36
C PHE A 220 2.75 -3.96 28.86
N ARG A 221 3.95 -3.60 29.33
CA ARG A 221 5.19 -4.34 29.03
C ARG A 221 5.16 -5.77 29.55
N THR A 222 4.63 -5.97 30.77
CA THR A 222 4.45 -7.31 31.35
C THR A 222 3.49 -8.16 30.50
N ASN A 223 2.39 -7.56 30.05
CA ASN A 223 1.43 -8.23 29.18
C ASN A 223 2.06 -8.62 27.83
N LEU A 224 2.82 -7.72 27.20
CA LEU A 224 3.54 -8.00 25.95
C LEU A 224 4.54 -9.14 26.11
N ALA A 225 5.32 -9.16 27.19
CA ALA A 225 6.24 -10.25 27.49
C ALA A 225 5.52 -11.59 27.68
N SER A 226 4.36 -11.59 28.34
CA SER A 226 3.52 -12.78 28.49
C SER A 226 2.96 -13.27 27.16
N VAL A 227 2.47 -12.37 26.30
CA VAL A 227 2.02 -12.70 24.95
C VAL A 227 3.16 -13.31 24.14
N ALA A 228 4.34 -12.69 24.14
CA ALA A 228 5.51 -13.19 23.42
C ALA A 228 5.94 -14.60 23.88
N GLY A 229 5.92 -14.85 25.19
CA GLY A 229 6.16 -16.18 25.76
C GLY A 229 5.12 -17.21 25.34
N LEU A 230 3.83 -16.83 25.33
CA LEU A 230 2.72 -17.70 24.91
C LEU A 230 2.70 -17.98 23.40
N LEU A 231 3.38 -17.17 22.59
CA LEU A 231 3.52 -17.40 21.15
C LEU A 231 4.64 -18.42 20.83
N GLN A 232 5.62 -18.61 21.72
CA GLN A 232 6.77 -19.49 21.48
C GLN A 232 6.39 -20.94 21.09
N PRO A 233 5.39 -21.59 21.70
CA PRO A 233 4.98 -22.94 21.28
C PRO A 233 4.51 -23.01 19.82
N HIS A 234 3.97 -21.93 19.26
CA HIS A 234 3.57 -21.85 17.85
C HIS A 234 4.80 -21.64 16.94
N VAL A 235 5.70 -20.74 17.33
CA VAL A 235 6.93 -20.44 16.59
C VAL A 235 7.81 -21.69 16.51
N THR A 236 8.12 -22.32 17.64
CA THR A 236 9.02 -23.47 17.70
C THR A 236 8.45 -24.72 17.02
N ALA A 237 7.14 -24.97 17.13
CA ALA A 237 6.53 -26.18 16.59
C ALA A 237 6.24 -26.11 15.08
N LYS A 238 5.97 -24.91 14.55
CA LYS A 238 5.38 -24.73 13.21
C LYS A 238 6.10 -23.68 12.36
N GLY A 239 7.12 -23.01 12.88
CA GLY A 239 7.72 -21.85 12.21
C GLY A 239 6.70 -20.72 12.05
N CYS A 240 5.83 -20.53 13.04
CA CYS A 240 4.73 -19.57 12.96
C CYS A 240 5.23 -18.15 12.69
N GLN A 241 4.66 -17.50 11.68
CA GLN A 241 4.88 -16.08 11.40
C GLN A 241 3.95 -15.24 12.27
N VAL A 242 4.52 -14.49 13.22
CA VAL A 242 3.77 -13.63 14.13
C VAL A 242 3.81 -12.20 13.62
N TYR A 243 2.64 -11.58 13.48
CA TYR A 243 2.47 -10.18 13.12
C TYR A 243 1.80 -9.44 14.28
N MET A 244 2.44 -8.41 14.81
CA MET A 244 1.79 -7.48 15.75
C MET A 244 1.60 -6.13 15.08
N VAL A 245 0.34 -5.71 15.03
CA VAL A 245 -0.07 -4.46 14.41
C VAL A 245 -0.12 -3.37 15.48
N SER A 246 0.54 -2.24 15.25
CA SER A 246 0.42 -1.10 16.16
C SER A 246 -1.01 -0.58 16.23
N PRO A 247 -1.41 0.07 17.34
CA PRO A 247 -2.64 0.86 17.36
C PRO A 247 -2.60 1.92 16.24
N PRO A 248 -3.66 2.04 15.41
CA PRO A 248 -3.71 3.06 14.38
C PRO A 248 -3.81 4.46 15.00
N LYS A 249 -3.24 5.46 14.34
CA LYS A 249 -3.39 6.86 14.76
C LYS A 249 -4.87 7.23 14.71
N ARG A 250 -5.36 7.96 15.71
CA ARG A 250 -6.77 8.36 15.81
C ARG A 250 -6.96 9.71 16.50
N SER A 251 -8.14 10.32 16.33
CA SER A 251 -8.54 11.49 17.11
C SER A 251 -8.95 11.03 18.51
N LEU A 252 -8.13 11.33 19.52
CA LEU A 252 -8.30 10.78 20.87
C LEU A 252 -8.91 11.81 21.81
N ALA A 253 -10.11 11.51 22.32
CA ALA A 253 -10.75 12.29 23.38
C ALA A 253 -9.89 12.34 24.66
N GLN A 254 -8.97 11.39 24.84
CA GLN A 254 -8.12 11.25 26.02
C GLN A 254 -6.71 11.85 25.87
N ARG A 255 -6.33 12.35 24.69
CA ARG A 255 -4.96 12.86 24.44
C ARG A 255 -4.54 13.93 25.45
N ASP A 256 -5.49 14.76 25.89
CA ASP A 256 -5.22 15.91 26.73
C ASP A 256 -5.51 15.62 28.23
N VAL A 257 -5.59 14.35 28.64
CA VAL A 257 -5.87 13.96 30.04
C VAL A 257 -4.57 13.90 30.86
N PRO A 258 -4.55 14.48 32.08
CA PRO A 258 -3.38 14.39 32.97
C PRO A 258 -2.96 12.94 33.26
N ASN A 259 -1.65 12.69 33.31
CA ASN A 259 -1.05 11.36 33.53
C ASN A 259 -1.40 10.29 32.49
N HIS A 260 -2.03 10.67 31.37
CA HIS A 260 -2.28 9.71 30.30
C HIS A 260 -0.99 9.31 29.60
N ILE A 261 -0.88 8.05 29.19
CA ILE A 261 0.27 7.55 28.43
C ILE A 261 -0.03 7.78 26.94
N PRO A 262 0.83 8.49 26.20
CA PRO A 262 0.63 8.73 24.76
C PRO A 262 0.47 7.42 23.98
N LEU A 263 -0.41 7.40 22.97
CA LEU A 263 -0.68 6.21 22.15
C LEU A 263 0.59 5.73 21.42
N VAL A 264 1.47 6.66 21.01
CA VAL A 264 2.78 6.35 20.41
C VAL A 264 3.66 5.48 21.29
N VAL A 265 3.54 5.57 22.62
CA VAL A 265 4.30 4.73 23.56
C VAL A 265 3.86 3.26 23.42
N TYR A 266 2.56 3.00 23.32
CA TYR A 266 2.05 1.63 23.15
C TYR A 266 2.51 1.03 21.81
N ALA A 267 2.47 1.81 20.73
CA ALA A 267 2.98 1.40 19.42
C ALA A 267 4.49 1.07 19.48
N ARG A 268 5.28 1.90 20.16
CA ARG A 268 6.72 1.67 20.38
C ARG A 268 7.00 0.38 21.13
N GLU A 269 6.31 0.11 22.24
CA GLU A 269 6.55 -1.11 23.01
C GLU A 269 6.18 -2.38 22.23
N ILE A 270 5.16 -2.32 21.37
CA ILE A 270 4.82 -3.42 20.46
C ILE A 270 5.97 -3.63 19.46
N ALA A 271 6.48 -2.56 18.84
CA ALA A 271 7.61 -2.65 17.90
C ALA A 271 8.87 -3.22 18.57
N ASN A 272 9.22 -2.75 19.77
CA ASN A 272 10.36 -3.25 20.55
C ASN A 272 10.19 -4.73 20.89
N THR A 273 8.98 -5.15 21.27
CA THR A 273 8.68 -6.56 21.52
C THR A 273 8.86 -7.39 20.26
N CYS A 274 8.36 -6.92 19.10
CA CYS A 274 8.55 -7.63 17.84
C CYS A 274 10.03 -7.81 17.51
N LYS A 275 10.81 -6.73 17.63
CA LYS A 275 12.26 -6.77 17.40
C LYS A 275 12.98 -7.72 18.35
N GLN A 276 12.64 -7.70 19.64
CA GLN A 276 13.25 -8.55 20.66
C GLN A 276 13.00 -10.04 20.40
N TRP A 277 11.80 -10.40 19.94
CA TRP A 277 11.36 -11.78 19.78
C TRP A 277 11.39 -12.29 18.33
N GLY A 278 11.84 -11.47 17.39
CA GLY A 278 11.91 -11.84 15.96
C GLY A 278 10.53 -11.94 15.29
N PHE A 279 9.54 -11.18 15.75
CA PHE A 279 8.22 -11.09 15.12
C PHE A 279 8.18 -9.96 14.09
N HIS A 280 7.16 -9.98 13.23
CA HIS A 280 6.89 -8.92 12.28
C HIS A 280 6.05 -7.81 12.92
N PHE A 281 6.56 -6.59 12.88
CA PHE A 281 5.79 -5.40 13.25
C PHE A 281 5.06 -4.84 12.04
N ILE A 282 3.81 -4.40 12.20
CA ILE A 282 3.08 -3.65 11.17
C ILE A 282 2.74 -2.26 11.72
N ASP A 283 3.29 -1.22 11.10
CA ASP A 283 3.15 0.17 11.54
C ASP A 283 1.83 0.78 11.03
N ALA A 284 0.72 0.39 11.63
CA ALA A 284 -0.59 0.98 11.33
C ALA A 284 -0.74 2.42 11.87
N TRP A 285 0.21 2.93 12.65
CA TRP A 285 0.18 4.33 13.05
C TRP A 285 0.49 5.25 11.87
N CYS A 286 1.56 4.96 11.14
CA CYS A 286 2.10 5.85 10.11
C CYS A 286 1.91 5.35 8.68
N LYS A 287 1.79 4.04 8.48
CA LYS A 287 1.79 3.43 7.13
C LYS A 287 0.42 2.90 6.70
N ILE A 288 -0.60 3.06 7.53
CA ILE A 288 -1.96 2.69 7.16
C ILE A 288 -2.40 3.50 5.92
N PRO A 289 -2.80 2.86 4.82
CA PRO A 289 -3.05 3.55 3.56
C PRO A 289 -4.29 4.44 3.67
N GLU A 290 -4.29 5.57 2.97
CA GLU A 290 -5.42 6.49 2.76
C GLU A 290 -6.01 7.16 4.02
N LEU A 291 -5.76 6.63 5.21
CA LEU A 291 -6.28 7.14 6.47
C LEU A 291 -5.41 8.28 6.99
N ASN A 292 -5.84 9.51 6.73
CA ASN A 292 -5.34 10.69 7.42
C ASN A 292 -6.36 11.16 8.49
N VAL A 293 -6.02 10.99 9.77
CA VAL A 293 -6.92 11.36 10.87
C VAL A 293 -6.91 12.84 11.22
N GLU A 294 -6.04 13.66 10.63
CA GLU A 294 -6.06 15.10 10.84
C GLU A 294 -7.06 15.79 9.90
N ASN A 295 -7.32 15.20 8.73
CA ASN A 295 -8.29 15.68 7.77
C ASN A 295 -9.71 15.12 8.08
N THR A 296 -10.68 16.01 8.30
CA THR A 296 -12.07 15.65 8.65
C THR A 296 -12.78 14.84 7.55
N GLU A 297 -12.55 15.17 6.28
CA GLU A 297 -13.15 14.45 5.14
C GLU A 297 -12.64 13.01 5.08
N SER A 298 -11.32 12.83 5.16
CA SER A 298 -10.66 11.53 5.27
C SER A 298 -11.15 10.73 6.48
N ARG A 299 -11.23 11.33 7.67
CA ARG A 299 -11.79 10.65 8.87
C ARG A 299 -13.20 10.15 8.63
N ASN A 300 -14.09 10.99 8.10
CA ASN A 300 -15.49 10.64 7.89
C ASN A 300 -15.67 9.62 6.76
N LYS A 301 -14.77 9.61 5.78
CA LYS A 301 -14.77 8.63 4.69
C LYS A 301 -14.29 7.26 5.16
N TRP A 302 -13.25 7.22 5.99
CA TRP A 302 -12.56 5.97 6.31
C TRP A 302 -12.92 5.36 7.65
N LEU A 303 -13.44 6.16 8.59
CA LEU A 303 -13.88 5.70 9.92
C LEU A 303 -15.39 5.85 10.08
N ALA A 304 -16.09 4.77 10.45
CA ALA A 304 -17.55 4.74 10.59
C ALA A 304 -18.08 5.68 11.69
N ASP A 305 -17.28 5.92 12.72
CA ASP A 305 -17.59 6.80 13.84
C ASP A 305 -16.80 8.13 13.78
N GLY A 306 -16.03 8.35 12.71
CA GLY A 306 -15.16 9.51 12.54
C GLY A 306 -13.97 9.55 13.51
N SER A 307 -13.70 8.48 14.28
CA SER A 307 -12.71 8.52 15.37
C SER A 307 -11.82 7.28 15.51
N LEU A 308 -12.31 6.07 15.24
CA LEU A 308 -11.59 4.83 15.53
C LEU A 308 -11.91 3.70 14.57
N HIS A 309 -13.20 3.42 14.36
CA HIS A 309 -13.60 2.14 13.78
C HIS A 309 -13.62 2.22 12.26
N PHE A 310 -12.99 1.27 11.58
CA PHE A 310 -12.95 1.24 10.12
C PHE A 310 -14.35 1.18 9.51
N SER A 311 -14.56 1.99 8.47
CA SER A 311 -15.80 2.01 7.69
C SER A 311 -15.88 0.83 6.72
N ASP A 312 -17.10 0.59 6.21
CA ASP A 312 -17.34 -0.41 5.17
C ASP A 312 -16.53 -0.19 3.89
N VAL A 313 -16.20 1.07 3.59
CA VAL A 313 -15.38 1.43 2.42
C VAL A 313 -13.90 1.15 2.68
N PHE A 314 -13.45 1.31 3.92
CA PHE A 314 -12.05 1.15 4.29
C PHE A 314 -11.66 -0.30 4.60
N ALA A 315 -12.58 -1.11 5.11
CA ALA A 315 -12.33 -2.49 5.47
C ALA A 315 -11.67 -3.34 4.35
N PRO A 316 -12.10 -3.28 3.08
CA PRO A 316 -11.43 -3.99 1.98
C PRO A 316 -10.00 -3.49 1.70
N ILE A 317 -9.77 -2.18 1.81
CA ILE A 317 -8.45 -1.56 1.59
C ILE A 317 -7.47 -2.04 2.66
N TYR A 318 -7.91 -2.01 3.93
CA TYR A 318 -7.11 -2.51 5.04
C TYR A 318 -6.84 -4.01 4.94
N ALA A 319 -7.81 -4.81 4.48
CA ALA A 319 -7.64 -6.25 4.26
C ALA A 319 -6.56 -6.56 3.21
N GLU A 320 -6.58 -5.90 2.04
CA GLU A 320 -5.53 -6.04 1.02
C GLU A 320 -4.17 -5.54 1.55
N TRP A 321 -4.16 -4.48 2.37
CA TRP A 321 -2.93 -3.99 2.98
C TRP A 321 -2.30 -5.03 3.92
N ILE A 322 -3.08 -5.60 4.86
CA ILE A 322 -2.62 -6.69 5.74
C ILE A 322 -2.20 -7.91 4.92
N LEU A 323 -2.97 -8.28 3.88
CA LEU A 323 -2.63 -9.37 2.98
C LEU A 323 -1.24 -9.18 2.36
N SER A 324 -0.88 -7.95 1.99
CA SER A 324 0.44 -7.64 1.44
C SER A 324 1.58 -7.96 2.40
N TYR A 325 1.38 -7.79 3.72
CA TYR A 325 2.41 -8.12 4.72
C TYR A 325 2.59 -9.63 4.83
N ILE A 326 1.49 -10.35 5.00
CA ILE A 326 1.55 -11.80 5.23
C ILE A 326 1.97 -12.59 4.00
N THR A 327 1.72 -12.10 2.78
CA THR A 327 2.13 -12.76 1.53
C THR A 327 3.59 -12.50 1.16
N SER A 328 4.16 -11.39 1.63
CA SER A 328 5.57 -11.04 1.41
C SER A 328 6.48 -11.34 2.60
N GLU A 329 5.92 -11.89 3.69
CA GLU A 329 6.64 -12.18 4.94
C GLU A 329 7.46 -10.99 5.45
N LYS A 330 6.92 -9.77 5.29
CA LYS A 330 7.60 -8.54 5.66
C LYS A 330 7.13 -8.02 7.02
N GLY A 331 8.03 -7.33 7.70
CA GLY A 331 7.73 -6.44 8.81
C GLY A 331 8.21 -5.02 8.51
N ASP A 332 7.70 -4.06 9.27
CA ASP A 332 8.13 -2.67 9.26
C ASP A 332 9.14 -2.38 10.37
N ASP A 333 10.05 -1.46 10.09
CA ASP A 333 10.60 -0.62 11.15
C ASP A 333 9.56 0.40 11.61
N ILE A 334 9.54 0.68 12.91
CA ILE A 334 8.75 1.79 13.44
C ILE A 334 9.18 3.11 12.78
N GLY A 335 8.19 3.86 12.28
CA GLY A 335 8.41 5.19 11.72
C GLY A 335 8.96 6.17 12.77
N ASP A 336 9.44 7.33 12.30
CA ASP A 336 9.79 8.45 13.19
C ASP A 336 8.62 9.44 13.23
N TYR A 337 7.77 9.30 14.25
CA TYR A 337 6.57 10.11 14.41
C TYR A 337 6.36 10.51 15.86
N TYR A 338 5.62 11.60 16.05
CA TYR A 338 5.46 12.26 17.32
C TYR A 338 3.98 12.44 17.67
N GLU A 339 3.69 12.30 18.96
CA GLU A 339 2.44 12.72 19.58
C GLU A 339 2.73 13.89 20.52
N GLU A 340 1.97 14.96 20.42
CA GLU A 340 2.11 16.10 21.32
C GLU A 340 1.44 15.82 22.66
N TYR A 341 2.25 15.84 23.72
CA TYR A 341 1.81 15.80 25.11
C TYR A 341 1.85 17.21 25.68
N ARG A 342 0.68 17.82 25.83
CA ARG A 342 0.54 19.24 26.17
C ARG A 342 0.90 19.49 27.64
N GLY A 343 1.34 20.70 27.93
CA GLY A 343 1.80 21.04 29.28
C GLY A 343 0.74 20.85 30.37
N ALA A 344 -0.54 21.08 30.06
CA ALA A 344 -1.64 20.81 31.00
C ALA A 344 -1.62 19.35 31.52
N CYS A 345 -1.25 18.39 30.67
CA CYS A 345 -1.19 16.97 31.00
C CYS A 345 0.01 16.62 31.91
N MET A 346 1.05 17.44 31.88
CA MET A 346 2.27 17.27 32.66
C MET A 346 2.16 17.85 34.08
N THR A 347 1.13 18.64 34.38
CA THR A 347 0.97 19.31 35.69
C THR A 347 1.21 18.37 36.89
N PRO A 348 0.66 17.14 36.93
CA PRO A 348 0.89 16.23 38.07
C PRO A 348 2.33 15.70 38.19
N MET A 349 3.15 15.87 37.15
CA MET A 349 4.56 15.48 37.16
C MET A 349 5.40 16.46 37.98
N PHE A 350 4.95 17.70 38.19
CA PHE A 350 5.69 18.71 38.95
C PHE A 350 5.31 18.65 40.43
N SER A 351 6.22 18.13 41.25
CA SER A 351 6.01 17.94 42.70
C SER A 351 6.69 19.00 43.58
N ASN A 352 7.69 19.71 43.05
CA ASN A 352 8.41 20.76 43.78
C ASN A 352 7.81 22.16 43.52
N THR A 353 6.54 22.32 43.88
CA THR A 353 5.80 23.58 43.69
C THR A 353 6.26 24.70 44.62
N ASN A 354 7.09 24.39 45.62
CA ASN A 354 7.68 25.38 46.52
C ASN A 354 8.76 26.21 45.81
N ASN A 355 9.48 25.60 44.88
CA ASN A 355 10.65 26.23 44.26
C ASN A 355 10.42 26.54 42.78
N PHE A 356 9.51 25.83 42.11
CA PHE A 356 9.21 26.00 40.69
C PHE A 356 7.71 26.16 40.44
N GLU A 357 7.34 27.27 39.82
CA GLU A 357 6.01 27.56 39.29
C GLU A 357 5.96 27.13 37.82
N TYR A 358 5.38 25.96 37.58
CA TYR A 358 5.24 25.39 36.25
C TYR A 358 4.27 26.19 35.36
N ASP A 359 4.66 26.46 34.12
CA ASP A 359 3.82 27.11 33.11
C ASP A 359 3.34 26.08 32.08
N ALA A 360 2.13 25.56 32.32
CA ALA A 360 1.49 24.59 31.45
C ALA A 360 1.21 25.10 30.04
N THR A 361 1.03 26.41 29.85
CA THR A 361 0.63 27.00 28.55
C THR A 361 1.78 27.08 27.56
N ARG A 362 3.01 27.16 28.07
CA ARG A 362 4.23 27.21 27.26
C ARG A 362 5.02 25.91 27.25
N SER A 363 4.53 24.88 27.93
CA SER A 363 5.23 23.61 28.06
C SER A 363 4.61 22.53 27.16
N SER A 364 5.45 21.65 26.64
CA SER A 364 5.01 20.50 25.85
C SER A 364 6.11 19.44 25.79
N ILE A 365 5.71 18.21 25.50
CA ILE A 365 6.63 17.16 25.05
C ILE A 365 6.12 16.66 23.70
N LYS A 366 6.98 16.66 22.68
CA LYS A 366 6.74 15.85 21.48
C LYS A 366 7.25 14.45 21.77
N VAL A 367 6.34 13.56 22.14
CA VAL A 367 6.65 12.18 22.48
C VAL A 367 6.80 11.42 21.16
N GLY A 368 8.03 11.13 20.75
CA GLY A 368 8.26 10.33 19.54
C GLY A 368 8.46 8.85 19.80
N SER A 369 8.34 8.09 18.73
CA SER A 369 8.66 6.66 18.65
C SER A 369 10.16 6.37 18.88
N LYS A 370 11.04 7.27 18.40
CA LYS A 370 12.51 7.13 18.51
C LYS A 370 13.16 8.18 19.41
N LYS A 371 12.56 9.36 19.52
CA LYS A 371 13.11 10.50 20.24
C LYS A 371 12.02 11.31 20.90
N HIS A 372 12.31 11.93 22.04
CA HIS A 372 11.41 12.89 22.66
C HIS A 372 12.03 14.29 22.59
N PHE A 373 11.20 15.29 22.29
CA PHE A 373 11.56 16.70 22.44
C PHE A 373 10.80 17.26 23.62
N ILE A 374 11.52 17.67 24.65
CA ILE A 374 10.95 18.16 25.90
C ILE A 374 11.11 19.68 25.94
N SER A 375 10.04 20.40 26.23
CA SER A 375 10.03 21.82 26.53
C SER A 375 9.26 22.06 27.82
N VAL A 376 9.97 22.45 28.88
CA VAL A 376 9.40 22.77 30.20
C VAL A 376 9.66 24.23 30.49
N ASN A 377 8.59 24.97 30.71
CA ASN A 377 8.61 26.39 31.03
C ASN A 377 8.06 26.62 32.44
N GLY A 378 8.60 27.62 33.12
CA GLY A 378 8.12 28.02 34.44
C GLY A 378 8.92 29.17 35.04
N LYS A 379 8.68 29.46 36.31
CA LYS A 379 9.37 30.49 37.09
C LYS A 379 9.89 29.90 38.38
N LEU A 380 11.09 30.25 38.81
CA LEU A 380 11.51 29.91 40.17
C LEU A 380 10.85 30.85 41.19
N LYS A 381 10.36 30.29 42.28
CA LYS A 381 9.74 31.04 43.38
C LYS A 381 10.80 31.58 44.34
N GLN A 382 10.58 32.78 44.86
CA GLN A 382 11.45 33.41 45.85
C GLN A 382 11.25 32.76 47.23
N GLY A 383 12.35 32.47 47.93
CA GLY A 383 12.30 32.06 49.35
C GLY A 383 11.84 30.63 49.61
N GLY A 384 11.68 29.80 48.57
CA GLY A 384 11.43 28.36 48.72
C GLY A 384 12.71 27.59 49.02
N GLY A 385 13.13 27.54 50.29
CA GLY A 385 14.25 26.67 50.74
C GLY A 385 15.59 26.88 50.02
N ASP A 386 16.54 25.95 50.23
CA ASP A 386 17.94 26.01 49.74
C ASP A 386 18.06 26.58 48.32
N THR A 387 18.56 27.81 48.22
CA THR A 387 18.77 28.56 46.96
C THR A 387 20.08 28.18 46.26
N THR A 388 20.67 27.05 46.68
CA THR A 388 21.96 26.56 46.23
C THR A 388 21.85 25.10 45.82
N GLY A 389 22.35 24.78 44.63
CA GLY A 389 22.54 23.42 44.14
C GLY A 389 21.46 22.89 43.21
N ILE A 390 21.54 21.59 43.00
CA ILE A 390 20.73 20.79 42.08
C ILE A 390 19.42 20.39 42.77
N GLN A 391 18.27 20.82 42.24
CA GLN A 391 16.96 20.55 42.82
C GLN A 391 16.08 19.71 41.89
N PRO A 392 15.30 18.73 42.40
CA PRO A 392 14.32 18.02 41.60
C PRO A 392 13.15 18.94 41.29
N ILE A 393 12.74 19.01 40.02
CA ILE A 393 11.63 19.86 39.56
C ILE A 393 10.45 19.06 38.99
N MET A 394 10.71 17.86 38.46
CA MET A 394 9.69 17.02 37.82
C MET A 394 9.95 15.54 38.11
N ASN A 395 8.89 14.81 38.42
CA ASN A 395 8.86 13.34 38.40
C ASN A 395 8.66 12.90 36.94
N VAL A 396 9.66 12.24 36.38
CA VAL A 396 9.68 11.80 34.99
C VAL A 396 9.00 10.42 34.89
N PRO A 397 7.93 10.27 34.09
CA PRO A 397 7.27 8.97 33.96
C PRO A 397 8.16 7.97 33.23
N ALA A 398 8.02 6.68 33.58
CA ALA A 398 8.86 5.61 33.04
C ALA A 398 8.73 5.39 31.53
N TRP A 399 7.63 5.86 30.92
CA TRP A 399 7.44 5.78 29.47
C TRP A 399 8.22 6.87 28.71
N LEU A 400 8.63 7.96 29.38
CA LEU A 400 9.35 9.10 28.79
C LEU A 400 10.87 8.90 28.76
N VAL A 401 11.40 8.01 29.61
CA VAL A 401 12.83 7.65 29.63
C VAL A 401 12.95 6.14 29.64
N GLY A 402 13.65 5.58 28.65
CA GLY A 402 13.98 4.14 28.62
C GLY A 402 14.80 3.72 29.83
N ALA A 403 14.84 2.42 30.14
CA ALA A 403 15.62 1.90 31.27
C ALA A 403 17.12 2.14 31.05
N GLY A 404 17.81 2.77 32.01
CA GLY A 404 19.28 2.84 32.05
C GLY A 404 19.96 4.11 31.55
N ASN A 405 19.25 5.04 30.90
CA ASN A 405 19.86 6.26 30.35
C ASN A 405 19.74 7.49 31.28
N ILE A 406 20.87 8.14 31.56
CA ILE A 406 20.89 9.54 32.00
C ILE A 406 20.78 10.40 30.74
N ALA A 407 19.77 11.25 30.67
CA ALA A 407 19.66 12.25 29.60
C ALA A 407 20.09 13.62 30.13
N VAL A 408 21.03 14.27 29.44
CA VAL A 408 21.42 15.66 29.71
C VAL A 408 20.60 16.56 28.79
N LEU A 409 19.93 17.56 29.37
CA LEU A 409 19.11 18.54 28.67
C LEU A 409 19.75 19.92 28.83
N ASP A 410 19.64 20.74 27.78
CA ASP A 410 20.06 22.14 27.84
C ASP A 410 18.97 22.98 28.53
N ALA A 411 19.34 23.73 29.55
CA ALA A 411 18.45 24.75 30.10
C ALA A 411 18.94 26.14 29.75
N MET A 412 18.03 26.96 29.24
CA MET A 412 18.24 28.37 29.03
C MET A 412 17.32 29.14 29.98
N TRP A 413 17.88 30.12 30.69
CA TRP A 413 17.05 31.10 31.39
C TRP A 413 17.26 32.49 30.82
N THR A 414 16.22 33.31 30.94
CA THR A 414 16.28 34.74 30.56
C THR A 414 15.93 35.58 31.78
N SER A 415 16.84 36.47 32.16
CA SER A 415 16.56 37.48 33.19
C SER A 415 16.15 38.80 32.53
N TYR A 416 14.96 39.30 32.86
CA TYR A 416 14.48 40.60 32.34
C TYR A 416 15.07 41.79 33.11
N SER A 417 15.71 41.57 34.26
CA SER A 417 16.15 42.64 35.17
C SER A 417 17.52 43.25 34.83
N ARG A 418 18.34 42.61 33.98
CA ARG A 418 19.63 43.15 33.51
C ARG A 418 19.87 42.73 32.06
N GLY A 419 19.46 43.56 31.10
CA GLY A 419 19.83 43.46 29.68
C GLY A 419 20.03 42.03 29.15
N ALA A 420 18.95 41.26 29.02
CA ALA A 420 18.88 39.98 28.29
C ALA A 420 20.11 39.04 28.39
N ALA A 421 20.70 38.87 29.58
CA ALA A 421 21.70 37.82 29.78
C ALA A 421 21.04 36.44 29.72
N VAL A 422 21.44 35.61 28.74
CA VAL A 422 21.12 34.18 28.66
C VAL A 422 22.25 33.44 29.35
N GLU A 423 21.96 32.77 30.46
CA GLU A 423 22.93 31.86 31.09
C GLU A 423 22.43 30.43 30.91
N LYS A 424 23.36 29.51 30.63
CA LYS A 424 23.07 28.09 30.43
C LYS A 424 23.21 27.38 31.78
N ALA A 425 22.19 26.62 32.15
CA ALA A 425 22.23 25.70 33.28
C ALA A 425 22.20 24.25 32.76
N ALA A 426 22.83 23.33 33.49
CA ALA A 426 22.71 21.91 33.20
C ALA A 426 21.42 21.36 33.83
N VAL A 427 20.61 20.68 33.02
CA VAL A 427 19.49 19.87 33.50
C VAL A 427 19.80 18.42 33.18
N PHE A 428 19.50 17.52 34.10
CA PHE A 428 19.66 16.09 33.84
C PHE A 428 18.48 15.30 34.38
N ILE A 429 18.19 14.20 33.68
CA ILE A 429 17.21 13.22 34.13
C ILE A 429 17.96 12.05 34.77
N ASN A 430 17.75 11.87 36.08
CA ASN A 430 18.30 10.75 36.82
C ASN A 430 17.34 9.55 36.74
N ASN A 431 17.78 8.49 36.05
CA ASN A 431 16.96 7.31 35.74
C ASN A 431 16.54 6.47 36.95
N PRO A 432 17.42 6.11 37.92
CA PRO A 432 16.99 5.38 39.13
C PRO A 432 16.03 6.18 40.01
N GLY A 433 16.09 7.52 39.96
CA GLY A 433 15.22 8.41 40.74
C GLY A 433 13.93 8.85 40.03
N LYS A 434 13.81 8.58 38.71
CA LYS A 434 12.72 9.07 37.85
C LYS A 434 12.45 10.57 38.07
N LYS A 435 13.52 11.37 38.13
CA LYS A 435 13.46 12.79 38.46
C LYS A 435 14.28 13.61 37.48
N MET A 436 13.72 14.73 37.05
CA MET A 436 14.45 15.79 36.36
C MET A 436 14.95 16.77 37.41
N TYR A 437 16.23 17.08 37.31
CA TYR A 437 16.90 18.03 38.19
C TYR A 437 17.38 19.25 37.40
N ALA A 438 17.24 20.42 38.01
CA ALA A 438 17.80 21.66 37.50
C ALA A 438 18.77 22.25 38.54
N ASP A 439 19.93 22.71 38.07
CA ASP A 439 20.78 23.57 38.89
C ASP A 439 20.15 24.97 38.96
N ILE A 440 19.82 25.40 40.18
CA ILE A 440 19.21 26.71 40.45
C ILE A 440 20.17 27.66 41.17
N THR A 441 21.44 27.28 41.30
CA THR A 441 22.48 28.04 42.01
C THR A 441 22.63 29.44 41.43
N GLY A 442 22.70 30.45 42.32
CA GLY A 442 22.92 31.85 41.93
C GLY A 442 21.64 32.63 41.58
N ASN A 443 20.46 32.01 41.66
CA ASN A 443 19.20 32.71 41.44
C ASN A 443 18.67 33.40 42.72
N THR A 444 19.23 34.57 43.04
CA THR A 444 18.83 35.36 44.22
C THR A 444 17.75 36.42 43.93
N SER A 445 17.28 36.53 42.68
CA SER A 445 16.32 37.56 42.25
C SER A 445 14.99 36.98 41.76
N THR A 446 13.89 37.63 42.16
CA THR A 446 12.49 37.28 41.84
C THR A 446 12.19 37.30 40.35
N GLY A 447 11.32 36.38 39.90
CA GLY A 447 10.58 36.51 38.64
C GLY A 447 11.30 36.08 37.35
N LYS A 448 12.47 35.41 37.43
CA LYS A 448 13.14 34.85 36.25
C LYS A 448 12.28 33.75 35.60
N THR A 449 12.20 33.78 34.27
CA THR A 449 11.52 32.75 33.49
C THR A 449 12.55 31.72 33.00
N TYR A 450 12.20 30.45 33.18
CA TYR A 450 13.02 29.29 32.86
C TYR A 450 12.42 28.59 31.65
N THR A 451 13.28 28.23 30.71
CA THR A 451 12.95 27.41 29.56
C THR A 451 13.95 26.27 29.46
N ILE A 452 13.51 25.08 29.84
CA ILE A 452 14.30 23.86 29.75
C ILE A 452 13.91 23.18 28.44
N THR A 453 14.88 22.95 27.57
CA THR A 453 14.65 22.33 26.27
C THR A 453 15.67 21.26 26.01
N GLY A 454 15.23 20.09 25.61
CA GLY A 454 16.20 19.09 25.22
C GLY A 454 15.60 17.87 24.58
N ASN A 455 16.50 16.98 24.25
CA ASN A 455 16.28 15.80 23.46
C ASN A 455 16.58 14.58 24.31
N VAL A 456 15.63 13.66 24.38
CA VAL A 456 15.85 12.35 25.00
C VAL A 456 15.74 11.30 23.91
N GLU A 457 16.84 10.63 23.63
CA GLU A 457 16.80 9.45 22.76
C GLU A 457 16.12 8.30 23.48
N VAL A 458 15.24 7.61 22.77
CA VAL A 458 14.56 6.45 23.30
C VAL A 458 15.42 5.25 22.94
N SER A 459 16.09 4.66 23.93
CA SER A 459 16.75 3.39 23.71
C SER A 459 15.68 2.32 23.44
N PRO A 460 15.85 1.49 22.40
CA PRO A 460 15.02 0.31 22.18
C PRO A 460 15.09 -0.66 23.37
#